data_AF-A0A974I261-F1
#
_entry.id   AF-A0A974I261-F1
#
_cell.length_a   1.000
_cell.length_b   1.000
_cell.length_c   1.000
_cell.angle_alpha   90.00
_cell.angle_beta   90.00
_cell.angle_gamma   90.00
#
_symmetry.space_group_name_H-M   'P 1'
#
loop_
_entity.id
_entity.type
_entity.pdbx_description
1 polymer ?
#
loop_
_entity_poly.entity_id
_entity_poly.type
_entity_poly.pdbx_seq_one_letter_code
_entity_poly.pdbx_strand_id
1 'polypeptide(L)'
;MSGKNCPSEGPEHPTRTFQKDYLKFGPMESQIPMNMTEKVEGKSAEARNTCSQGVRALYKAARCISGEMKEFGNWMKDKPLPLQFIDWVLRGTSQVMFVNNPLSGLIIIGGLLLQNRWWAIAGCLGTIVSTFTALILSQDRSAIAAGLHGYNGLLVGLLMAVFSAKGDWYWWLLLPVSVMSMACPILSSALASVFSKWDLPVFTLPFNIAVCLHLAATGPYNVFFPTVMFEPIASVPNITWSEIDVPALLKSIPVGVGQVYGCDNAWTGGMFLVALFLSSPIICLHGAIGSAVGMLAGLSLSAPFENINFGLWGYNAVLACIAIGGMFYALTWQTHLLAISCALFCAYLGAAIANMMSVVRLPSCTWPFCLSALIFSLFTTNNGAIYKLPLSKVTYPEANRIYYLNMQKEKKEMGNTKV
;
A
#
# COMPACT_ATOMS: atom_id res chain seq x y z
N MET A 1 1.91 -57.70 -49.62
CA MET A 1 2.15 -58.61 -48.48
C MET A 1 0.82 -58.82 -47.75
N SER A 2 0.14 -59.90 -48.15
CA SER A 2 -0.95 -60.58 -47.43
C SER A 2 -0.36 -61.23 -46.16
N GLY A 3 -1.01 -61.60 -45.06
CA GLY A 3 -2.40 -61.94 -44.75
C GLY A 3 -2.42 -62.68 -43.39
N LYS A 4 -3.61 -62.94 -42.88
CA LYS A 4 -3.97 -63.65 -41.63
C LYS A 4 -3.33 -65.05 -41.46
N ASN A 5 -3.19 -65.54 -40.21
CA ASN A 5 -3.82 -66.77 -39.69
C ASN A 5 -3.20 -67.31 -38.36
N CYS A 6 -4.08 -67.67 -37.41
CA CYS A 6 -3.93 -68.70 -36.35
C CYS A 6 -4.09 -70.12 -36.98
N PRO A 7 -3.77 -71.30 -36.35
CA PRO A 7 -4.49 -71.83 -35.15
C PRO A 7 -3.81 -72.96 -34.29
N SER A 8 -4.60 -73.49 -33.34
CA SER A 8 -4.67 -74.85 -32.70
C SER A 8 -4.57 -74.84 -31.15
N GLU A 9 -5.69 -74.92 -30.38
CA GLU A 9 -6.55 -76.09 -29.98
C GLU A 9 -5.85 -77.02 -28.96
N GLY A 10 -6.42 -77.48 -27.82
CA GLY A 10 -7.76 -77.53 -27.23
C GLY A 10 -7.68 -78.07 -25.77
N PRO A 11 -8.68 -78.80 -25.20
CA PRO A 11 -9.66 -78.28 -24.23
C PRO A 11 -9.70 -79.01 -22.85
N GLU A 12 -10.48 -78.48 -21.88
CA GLU A 12 -11.49 -79.18 -21.03
C GLU A 12 -11.77 -78.52 -19.64
N HIS A 13 -13.06 -78.27 -19.37
CA HIS A 13 -13.70 -78.16 -18.03
C HIS A 13 -14.35 -79.54 -17.69
N PRO A 14 -14.93 -79.86 -16.50
CA PRO A 14 -15.33 -79.05 -15.32
C PRO A 14 -14.92 -79.71 -13.95
N THR A 15 -15.12 -79.15 -12.74
CA THR A 15 -16.31 -79.39 -11.86
C THR A 15 -16.13 -78.74 -10.48
N ARG A 16 -17.24 -78.30 -9.87
CA ARG A 16 -17.39 -77.82 -8.49
C ARG A 16 -17.29 -78.96 -7.48
N THR A 17 -16.85 -78.70 -6.24
CA THR A 17 -17.70 -78.75 -5.02
C THR A 17 -16.94 -78.64 -3.67
N PHE A 18 -17.71 -78.20 -2.66
CA PHE A 18 -17.64 -78.46 -1.21
C PHE A 18 -16.86 -77.52 -0.26
N GLN A 19 -17.68 -76.83 0.52
CA GLN A 19 -17.47 -76.15 1.79
C GLN A 19 -17.40 -77.17 2.95
N LYS A 20 -16.57 -76.91 3.98
CA LYS A 20 -16.86 -77.26 5.39
C LYS A 20 -15.89 -76.59 6.38
N ASP A 21 -16.51 -76.00 7.39
CA ASP A 21 -15.95 -75.28 8.55
C ASP A 21 -15.35 -76.19 9.65
N TYR A 22 -14.58 -75.55 10.54
CA TYR A 22 -14.53 -75.65 12.02
C TYR A 22 -13.19 -76.05 12.68
N LEU A 23 -12.68 -75.12 13.51
CA LEU A 23 -12.28 -75.30 14.94
C LEU A 23 -11.79 -73.93 15.50
N LYS A 24 -12.66 -73.08 16.06
CA LYS A 24 -13.03 -72.90 17.50
C LYS A 24 -11.86 -72.76 18.50
N PHE A 25 -11.71 -71.54 19.06
CA PHE A 25 -11.31 -71.27 20.46
C PHE A 25 -12.09 -70.04 20.98
N GLY A 26 -12.57 -70.10 22.23
CA GLY A 26 -13.63 -69.24 22.81
C GLY A 26 -13.18 -67.87 23.37
N PRO A 27 -14.12 -67.06 23.91
CA PRO A 27 -13.86 -65.67 24.29
C PRO A 27 -13.45 -65.53 25.77
N MET A 28 -12.54 -64.59 26.04
CA MET A 28 -12.33 -63.97 27.36
C MET A 28 -12.91 -62.56 27.31
N GLU A 29 -13.94 -62.31 28.12
CA GLU A 29 -14.41 -60.96 28.41
C GLU A 29 -13.38 -60.24 29.30
N SER A 30 -12.92 -59.07 28.85
CA SER A 30 -12.32 -58.07 29.74
C SER A 30 -13.20 -56.82 29.72
N GLN A 31 -13.88 -56.58 30.84
CA GLN A 31 -14.69 -55.40 31.10
C GLN A 31 -13.81 -54.14 31.10
N ILE A 32 -13.94 -53.31 30.07
CA ILE A 32 -13.49 -51.91 30.10
C ILE A 32 -14.72 -51.06 30.45
N PRO A 33 -14.71 -50.25 31.52
CA PRO A 33 -15.84 -49.40 31.84
C PRO A 33 -16.03 -48.35 30.73
N MET A 34 -17.22 -48.34 30.10
CA MET A 34 -17.64 -47.44 29.00
C MET A 34 -17.57 -45.92 29.32
N ASN A 35 -17.13 -45.51 30.50
CA ASN A 35 -17.17 -44.11 30.96
C ASN A 35 -15.91 -43.27 30.67
N MET A 36 -14.85 -43.82 30.05
CA MET A 36 -13.64 -43.06 29.69
C MET A 36 -13.53 -42.68 28.21
N THR A 37 -14.12 -43.44 27.29
CA THR A 37 -14.03 -43.19 25.84
C THR A 37 -14.92 -42.03 25.39
N GLU A 38 -16.14 -41.89 25.92
CA GLU A 38 -17.00 -40.73 25.62
C GLU A 38 -16.42 -39.41 26.16
N LYS A 39 -15.68 -39.45 27.27
CA LYS A 39 -15.08 -38.26 27.90
C LYS A 39 -13.85 -37.74 27.15
N VAL A 40 -13.16 -38.58 26.38
CA VAL A 40 -11.98 -38.22 25.58
C VAL A 40 -12.39 -37.75 24.19
N GLU A 41 -13.41 -38.37 23.58
CA GLU A 41 -14.00 -37.89 22.31
C GLU A 41 -14.78 -36.59 22.48
N GLY A 42 -15.53 -36.43 23.59
CA GLY A 42 -16.23 -35.18 23.92
C GLY A 42 -15.28 -34.00 24.11
N LYS A 43 -14.14 -34.19 24.79
CA LYS A 43 -13.10 -33.16 24.97
C LYS A 43 -12.34 -32.83 23.68
N SER A 44 -12.13 -33.81 22.81
CA SER A 44 -11.49 -33.62 21.49
C SER A 44 -12.43 -32.90 20.49
N ALA A 45 -13.72 -33.20 20.53
CA ALA A 45 -14.76 -32.53 19.76
C ALA A 45 -15.05 -31.10 20.27
N GLU A 46 -15.11 -30.90 21.60
CA GLU A 46 -15.20 -29.57 22.21
C GLU A 46 -13.98 -28.72 21.85
N ALA A 47 -12.76 -29.24 22.00
CA ALA A 47 -11.52 -28.51 21.67
C ALA A 47 -11.41 -28.17 20.17
N ARG A 48 -11.85 -29.08 19.27
CA ARG A 48 -11.95 -28.78 17.83
C ARG A 48 -13.01 -27.73 17.51
N ASN A 49 -14.17 -27.75 18.18
CA ASN A 49 -15.22 -26.74 18.04
C ASN A 49 -14.80 -25.38 18.62
N THR A 50 -14.08 -25.33 19.75
CA THR A 50 -13.55 -24.08 20.31
C THR A 50 -12.43 -23.49 19.45
N CYS A 51 -11.54 -24.34 18.92
CA CYS A 51 -10.49 -23.90 17.98
C CYS A 51 -11.12 -23.36 16.68
N SER A 52 -12.16 -24.01 16.15
CA SER A 52 -12.92 -23.55 14.99
C SER A 52 -13.67 -22.23 15.25
N GLN A 53 -14.26 -22.06 16.43
CA GLN A 53 -14.92 -20.81 16.85
C GLN A 53 -13.91 -19.67 17.03
N GLY A 54 -12.76 -19.92 17.65
CA GLY A 54 -11.68 -18.95 17.84
C GLY A 54 -11.11 -18.46 16.51
N VAL A 55 -10.84 -19.37 15.57
CA VAL A 55 -10.39 -19.03 14.21
C VAL A 55 -11.46 -18.23 13.46
N ARG A 56 -12.74 -18.59 13.59
CA ARG A 56 -13.85 -17.86 12.94
C ARG A 56 -14.04 -16.47 13.55
N ALA A 57 -13.85 -16.30 14.85
CA ALA A 57 -13.88 -15.01 15.54
C ALA A 57 -12.71 -14.12 15.11
N LEU A 58 -11.49 -14.67 15.03
CA LEU A 58 -10.30 -13.97 14.52
C LEU A 58 -10.49 -13.52 13.06
N TYR A 59 -11.01 -14.40 12.20
CA TYR A 59 -11.29 -14.04 10.80
C TYR A 59 -12.33 -12.91 10.70
N LYS A 60 -13.38 -12.95 11.53
CA LYS A 60 -14.40 -11.90 11.57
C LYS A 60 -13.84 -10.57 12.07
N ALA A 61 -13.00 -10.60 13.11
CA ALA A 61 -12.32 -9.42 13.62
C ALA A 61 -11.35 -8.83 12.59
N ALA A 62 -10.51 -9.66 11.97
CA ALA A 62 -9.59 -9.26 10.90
C ALA A 62 -10.34 -8.60 9.73
N ARG A 63 -11.47 -9.17 9.31
CA ARG A 63 -12.32 -8.59 8.26
C ARG A 63 -12.89 -7.22 8.64
N CYS A 64 -13.25 -7.02 9.90
CA CYS A 64 -13.81 -5.75 10.39
C CYS A 64 -12.78 -4.60 10.38
N ILE A 65 -11.52 -4.92 10.63
CA ILE A 65 -10.42 -3.93 10.68
C ILE A 65 -9.66 -3.78 9.34
N SER A 66 -9.86 -4.71 8.39
CA SER A 66 -9.22 -4.68 7.06
C SER A 66 -9.93 -3.77 6.05
N GLY A 67 -9.27 -3.54 4.90
CA GLY A 67 -9.76 -2.69 3.83
C GLY A 67 -10.03 -1.28 4.31
N GLU A 68 -11.15 -0.69 3.89
CA GLU A 68 -11.51 0.69 4.22
C GLU A 68 -12.29 0.86 5.54
N MET A 69 -12.50 -0.23 6.30
CA MET A 69 -13.36 -0.27 7.47
C MET A 69 -14.75 0.37 7.23
N LYS A 70 -15.45 -0.03 6.15
CA LYS A 70 -16.72 0.58 5.71
C LYS A 70 -17.82 0.55 6.79
N GLU A 71 -17.92 -0.55 7.53
CA GLU A 71 -18.90 -0.69 8.63
C GLU A 71 -18.64 0.33 9.74
N PHE A 72 -17.37 0.50 10.13
CA PHE A 72 -16.97 1.52 11.10
C PHE A 72 -17.24 2.94 10.57
N GLY A 73 -16.90 3.21 9.30
CA GLY A 73 -17.20 4.49 8.66
C GLY A 73 -18.71 4.80 8.61
N ASN A 74 -19.57 3.80 8.40
CA ASN A 74 -21.01 3.98 8.48
C ASN A 74 -21.48 4.25 9.92
N TRP A 75 -20.96 3.51 10.90
CA TRP A 75 -21.25 3.73 12.32
C TRP A 75 -20.81 5.11 12.84
N MET A 76 -19.75 5.67 12.25
CA MET A 76 -19.23 7.01 12.58
C MET A 76 -20.15 8.15 12.12
N LYS A 77 -20.99 7.95 11.08
CA LYS A 77 -21.88 9.00 10.54
C LYS A 77 -22.87 9.52 11.59
N ASP A 78 -23.29 8.66 12.51
CA ASP A 78 -24.25 9.00 13.57
C ASP A 78 -23.58 9.55 14.84
N LYS A 79 -22.26 9.79 14.83
CA LYS A 79 -21.50 10.25 15.99
C LYS A 79 -21.30 11.77 15.98
N PRO A 80 -21.01 12.39 17.14
CA PRO A 80 -20.69 13.81 17.20
C PRO A 80 -19.56 14.21 16.24
N LEU A 81 -19.65 15.42 15.69
CA LEU A 81 -18.69 15.95 14.71
C LEU A 81 -17.21 15.84 15.15
N PRO A 82 -16.82 16.08 16.42
CA PRO A 82 -15.43 15.91 16.83
C PRO A 82 -14.90 14.48 16.65
N LEU A 83 -15.73 13.46 16.88
CA LEU A 83 -15.32 12.07 16.66
C LEU A 83 -15.19 11.77 15.16
N GLN A 84 -16.13 12.25 14.34
CA GLN A 84 -16.02 12.12 12.89
C GLN A 84 -14.75 12.80 12.38
N PHE A 85 -14.43 13.99 12.89
CA PHE A 85 -13.23 14.71 12.51
C PHE A 85 -11.94 13.94 12.84
N ILE A 86 -11.88 13.28 14.01
CA ILE A 86 -10.74 12.40 14.35
C ILE A 86 -10.61 11.24 13.36
N ASP A 87 -11.72 10.58 13.01
CA ASP A 87 -11.72 9.52 11.98
C ASP A 87 -11.21 10.04 10.63
N TRP A 88 -11.65 11.23 10.20
CA TRP A 88 -11.22 11.85 8.94
C TRP A 88 -9.73 12.19 8.94
N VAL A 89 -9.20 12.68 10.07
CA VAL A 89 -7.76 12.95 10.24
C VAL A 89 -6.96 11.66 10.16
N LEU A 90 -7.38 10.59 10.86
CA LEU A 90 -6.70 9.29 10.83
C LEU A 90 -6.73 8.67 9.43
N ARG A 91 -7.87 8.70 8.74
CA ARG A 91 -7.97 8.29 7.34
C ARG A 91 -7.07 9.14 6.44
N GLY A 92 -7.05 10.45 6.68
CA GLY A 92 -6.14 11.38 5.99
C GLY A 92 -4.67 10.99 6.17
N THR A 93 -4.28 10.52 7.34
CA THR A 93 -2.90 10.05 7.57
C THR A 93 -2.55 8.83 6.75
N SER A 94 -3.45 7.85 6.64
CA SER A 94 -3.22 6.64 5.85
C SER A 94 -3.34 6.87 4.33
N GLN A 95 -4.06 7.90 3.90
CA GLN A 95 -4.30 8.19 2.47
C GLN A 95 -3.05 8.60 1.68
N VAL A 96 -1.95 8.97 2.36
CA VAL A 96 -0.66 9.23 1.69
C VAL A 96 -0.21 8.02 0.84
N MET A 97 -0.53 6.80 1.29
CA MET A 97 -0.25 5.56 0.57
C MET A 97 -1.52 4.90 0.02
N PHE A 98 -2.55 5.71 -0.30
CA PHE A 98 -3.85 5.31 -0.84
C PHE A 98 -4.70 4.42 0.08
N VAL A 99 -4.40 4.40 1.38
CA VAL A 99 -5.17 3.62 2.35
C VAL A 99 -6.24 4.48 3.00
N ASN A 100 -7.48 4.01 2.97
CA ASN A 100 -8.62 4.64 3.64
C ASN A 100 -8.99 3.90 4.93
N ASN A 101 -8.09 3.82 5.91
CA ASN A 101 -8.26 3.02 7.11
C ASN A 101 -7.76 3.79 8.36
N PRO A 102 -8.64 4.16 9.31
CA PRO A 102 -8.25 4.95 10.47
C PRO A 102 -7.29 4.21 11.41
N LEU A 103 -7.37 2.89 11.50
CA LEU A 103 -6.44 2.10 12.31
C LEU A 103 -5.04 2.04 11.68
N SER A 104 -4.96 1.92 10.35
CA SER A 104 -3.69 2.11 9.63
C SER A 104 -3.12 3.50 9.87
N GLY A 105 -3.97 4.54 9.84
CA GLY A 105 -3.57 5.92 10.16
C GLY A 105 -3.00 6.06 11.57
N LEU A 106 -3.62 5.42 12.56
CA LEU A 106 -3.13 5.39 13.94
C LEU A 106 -1.76 4.72 14.07
N ILE A 107 -1.55 3.58 13.39
CA ILE A 107 -0.25 2.88 13.37
C ILE A 107 0.82 3.76 12.71
N ILE A 108 0.47 4.45 11.61
CA ILE A 108 1.36 5.39 10.93
C ILE A 108 1.75 6.55 11.85
N ILE A 109 0.80 7.16 12.58
CA ILE A 109 1.13 8.18 13.60
C ILE A 109 2.09 7.62 14.66
N GLY A 110 1.88 6.38 15.11
CA GLY A 110 2.81 5.69 16.01
C GLY A 110 4.23 5.57 15.43
N GLY A 111 4.35 5.23 14.14
CA GLY A 111 5.63 5.21 13.44
C GLY A 111 6.25 6.60 13.28
N LEU A 112 5.45 7.64 13.01
CA LEU A 112 5.93 9.02 12.94
C LEU A 112 6.45 9.49 14.31
N LEU A 113 5.78 9.13 15.41
CA LEU A 113 6.26 9.41 16.77
C LEU A 113 7.55 8.67 17.12
N LEU A 114 7.72 7.44 16.61
CA LEU A 114 8.96 6.67 16.72
C LEU A 114 10.10 7.30 15.93
N GLN A 115 9.82 7.85 14.74
CA GLN A 115 10.78 8.59 13.94
C GLN A 115 11.21 9.87 14.64
N ASN A 116 10.26 10.80 14.83
CA ASN A 116 10.52 12.09 15.42
C ASN A 116 9.20 12.73 15.89
N ARG A 117 9.11 13.04 17.19
CA ARG A 117 7.91 13.64 17.80
C ARG A 117 7.57 15.00 17.21
N TRP A 118 8.56 15.82 16.88
CA TRP A 118 8.36 17.14 16.29
C TRP A 118 7.76 17.03 14.88
N TRP A 119 8.27 16.11 14.05
CA TRP A 119 7.75 15.88 12.71
C TRP A 119 6.31 15.38 12.79
N ALA A 120 6.02 14.44 13.70
CA ALA A 120 4.67 13.94 13.93
C ALA A 120 3.69 15.08 14.32
N ILE A 121 4.10 16.00 15.20
CA ILE A 121 3.28 17.17 15.59
C ILE A 121 3.01 18.07 14.37
N ALA A 122 4.04 18.44 13.61
CA ALA A 122 3.90 19.30 12.44
C ALA A 122 3.01 18.66 11.36
N GLY A 123 3.20 17.36 11.10
CA GLY A 123 2.36 16.59 10.18
C GLY A 123 0.90 16.45 10.63
N CYS A 124 0.65 16.15 11.90
CA CYS A 124 -0.71 16.09 12.44
C CYS A 124 -1.38 17.45 12.36
N LEU A 125 -0.68 18.54 12.67
CA LEU A 125 -1.18 19.90 12.50
C LEU A 125 -1.58 20.16 11.05
N GLY A 126 -0.72 19.82 10.08
CA GLY A 126 -1.03 20.00 8.67
C GLY A 126 -2.26 19.22 8.21
N THR A 127 -2.43 17.98 8.67
CA THR A 127 -3.62 17.17 8.41
C THR A 127 -4.89 17.82 8.96
N ILE A 128 -4.84 18.27 10.23
CA ILE A 128 -5.95 18.92 10.92
C ILE A 128 -6.35 20.20 10.19
N VAL A 129 -5.38 21.07 9.90
CA VAL A 129 -5.60 22.35 9.22
C VAL A 129 -6.17 22.12 7.83
N SER A 130 -5.58 21.23 7.02
CA SER A 130 -6.08 20.94 5.67
C SER A 130 -7.50 20.37 5.68
N THR A 131 -7.80 19.44 6.60
CA THR A 131 -9.15 18.87 6.76
C THR A 131 -10.16 19.95 7.18
N PHE A 132 -9.79 20.79 8.14
CA PHE A 132 -10.62 21.88 8.61
C PHE A 132 -10.87 22.94 7.52
N THR A 133 -9.84 23.29 6.74
CA THR A 133 -9.99 24.20 5.60
C THR A 133 -10.91 23.62 4.53
N ALA A 134 -10.85 22.31 4.26
CA ALA A 134 -11.79 21.67 3.35
C ALA A 134 -13.25 21.75 3.84
N LEU A 135 -13.47 21.71 5.16
CA LEU A 135 -14.80 21.93 5.74
C LEU A 135 -15.29 23.37 5.52
N ILE A 136 -14.43 24.36 5.76
CA ILE A 136 -14.73 25.79 5.55
C ILE A 136 -15.05 26.07 4.07
N LEU A 137 -14.25 25.51 3.17
CA LEU A 137 -14.41 25.65 1.72
C LEU A 137 -15.53 24.78 1.15
N SER A 138 -16.33 24.13 2.00
CA SER A 138 -17.48 23.31 1.60
C SER A 138 -17.13 22.27 0.52
N GLN A 139 -15.95 21.65 0.61
CA GLN A 139 -15.56 20.57 -0.28
C GLN A 139 -16.42 19.32 -0.03
N ASP A 140 -16.42 18.39 -1.00
CA ASP A 140 -17.25 17.19 -0.94
C ASP A 140 -17.06 16.42 0.38
N ARG A 141 -18.18 16.22 1.10
CA ARG A 141 -18.17 15.57 2.41
C ARG A 141 -17.73 14.12 2.32
N SER A 142 -17.98 13.43 1.21
CA SER A 142 -17.56 12.04 1.05
C SER A 142 -16.04 11.93 0.88
N ALA A 143 -15.42 12.84 0.12
CA ALA A 143 -13.97 12.94 -0.03
C ALA A 143 -13.28 13.34 1.29
N ILE A 144 -13.85 14.29 2.06
CA ILE A 144 -13.36 14.64 3.39
C ILE A 144 -13.43 13.43 4.32
N ALA A 145 -14.57 12.73 4.35
CA ALA A 145 -14.75 11.56 5.21
C ALA A 145 -13.82 10.39 4.85
N ALA A 146 -13.44 10.27 3.57
CA ALA A 146 -12.44 9.31 3.12
C ALA A 146 -10.98 9.77 3.37
N GLY A 147 -10.76 10.94 3.95
CA GLY A 147 -9.42 11.48 4.24
C GLY A 147 -8.70 12.12 3.04
N LEU A 148 -9.36 12.27 1.88
CA LEU A 148 -8.73 12.76 0.65
C LEU A 148 -8.29 14.24 0.72
N HIS A 149 -8.77 14.99 1.71
CA HIS A 149 -8.34 16.36 1.98
C HIS A 149 -7.31 16.48 3.12
N GLY A 150 -6.89 15.37 3.74
CA GLY A 150 -5.95 15.38 4.87
C GLY A 150 -4.49 15.07 4.46
N TYR A 151 -4.30 14.08 3.59
CA TYR A 151 -2.97 13.50 3.34
C TYR A 151 -1.93 14.46 2.75
N ASN A 152 -2.35 15.39 1.88
CA ASN A 152 -1.44 16.41 1.36
C ASN A 152 -0.97 17.36 2.47
N GLY A 153 -1.87 17.75 3.39
CA GLY A 153 -1.53 18.55 4.56
C GLY A 153 -0.58 17.83 5.52
N LEU A 154 -0.75 16.51 5.70
CA LEU A 154 0.19 15.69 6.48
C LEU A 154 1.63 15.81 5.95
N LEU A 155 1.80 15.58 4.64
CA LEU A 155 3.11 15.64 4.01
C LEU A 155 3.69 17.06 4.03
N VAL A 156 2.87 18.09 3.86
CA VAL A 156 3.32 19.49 3.98
C VAL A 156 3.92 19.72 5.37
N GLY A 157 3.21 19.37 6.44
CA GLY A 157 3.70 19.54 7.80
C GLY A 157 4.98 18.74 8.09
N LEU A 158 5.03 17.48 7.66
CA LEU A 158 6.21 16.61 7.84
C LEU A 158 7.43 17.17 7.12
N LEU A 159 7.33 17.42 5.81
CA LEU A 159 8.51 17.77 5.02
C LEU A 159 8.97 19.22 5.24
N MET A 160 8.08 20.13 5.65
CA MET A 160 8.53 21.44 6.14
C MET A 160 9.34 21.34 7.43
N ALA A 161 9.01 20.39 8.32
CA ALA A 161 9.83 20.10 9.51
C ALA A 161 11.16 19.44 9.15
N VAL A 162 11.15 18.42 8.30
CA VAL A 162 12.36 17.72 7.82
C VAL A 162 13.34 18.68 7.13
N PHE A 163 12.83 19.61 6.32
CA PHE A 163 13.67 20.53 5.54
C PHE A 163 13.97 21.86 6.26
N SER A 164 13.59 22.02 7.52
CA SER A 164 13.93 23.22 8.29
C SER A 164 15.36 23.17 8.81
N ALA A 165 16.16 24.21 8.54
CA ALA A 165 17.51 24.33 9.10
C ALA A 165 17.52 24.78 10.57
N LYS A 166 16.37 25.10 11.16
CA LYS A 166 16.24 25.44 12.59
C LYS A 166 16.17 24.22 13.51
N GLY A 167 15.99 23.02 12.94
CA GLY A 167 15.86 21.77 13.69
C GLY A 167 14.54 21.64 14.44
N ASP A 168 14.51 20.70 15.39
CA ASP A 168 13.30 20.35 16.13
C ASP A 168 12.83 21.45 17.09
N TRP A 169 11.53 21.47 17.36
CA TRP A 169 10.88 22.36 18.34
C TRP A 169 10.97 23.85 18.02
N TYR A 170 11.28 24.22 16.77
CA TYR A 170 11.14 25.58 16.30
C TYR A 170 9.66 25.94 16.09
N TRP A 171 8.97 26.31 17.17
CA TRP A 171 7.51 26.55 17.21
C TRP A 171 6.98 27.53 16.15
N TRP A 172 7.77 28.52 15.76
CA TRP A 172 7.41 29.45 14.69
C TRP A 172 7.11 28.75 13.36
N LEU A 173 7.69 27.58 13.11
CA LEU A 173 7.44 26.77 11.91
C LEU A 173 5.98 26.32 11.79
N LEU A 174 5.23 26.21 12.89
CA LEU A 174 3.82 25.82 12.85
C LEU A 174 2.95 26.84 12.09
N LEU A 175 3.37 28.10 12.04
CA LEU A 175 2.68 29.15 11.30
C LEU A 175 2.71 28.89 9.77
N PRO A 176 3.88 28.83 9.10
CA PRO A 176 3.92 28.52 7.68
C PRO A 176 3.40 27.10 7.39
N VAL A 177 3.57 26.12 8.28
CA VAL A 177 2.94 24.78 8.13
C VAL A 177 1.41 24.91 8.01
N SER A 178 0.79 25.70 8.88
CA SER A 178 -0.66 25.93 8.84
C SER A 178 -1.07 26.61 7.53
N VAL A 179 -0.39 27.69 7.14
CA VAL A 179 -0.69 28.43 5.91
C VAL A 179 -0.58 27.55 4.67
N MET A 180 0.50 26.79 4.54
CA MET A 180 0.71 25.90 3.39
C MET A 180 -0.27 24.72 3.38
N SER A 181 -0.69 24.24 4.55
CA SER A 181 -1.71 23.19 4.67
C SER A 181 -3.10 23.70 4.30
N MET A 182 -3.43 24.97 4.56
CA MET A 182 -4.68 25.61 4.08
C MET A 182 -4.74 25.70 2.56
N ALA A 183 -3.59 25.78 1.86
CA ALA A 183 -3.55 25.77 0.40
C ALA A 183 -3.86 24.39 -0.20
N CYS A 184 -3.69 23.29 0.56
CA CYS A 184 -3.84 21.93 0.03
C CYS A 184 -5.25 21.63 -0.51
N PRO A 185 -6.37 21.94 0.17
CA PRO A 185 -7.70 21.73 -0.38
C PRO A 185 -7.97 22.58 -1.63
N ILE A 186 -7.44 23.81 -1.68
CA ILE A 186 -7.58 24.72 -2.84
C ILE A 186 -6.89 24.11 -4.07
N LEU A 187 -5.63 23.72 -3.91
CA LEU A 187 -4.83 23.06 -4.95
C LEU A 187 -5.45 21.73 -5.37
N SER A 188 -5.93 20.93 -4.41
CA SER A 188 -6.62 19.66 -4.69
C SER A 188 -7.87 19.88 -5.54
N SER A 189 -8.69 20.87 -5.19
CA SER A 189 -9.91 21.21 -5.92
C SER A 189 -9.61 21.69 -7.35
N ALA A 190 -8.63 22.61 -7.49
CA ALA A 190 -8.21 23.13 -8.78
C ALA A 190 -7.66 22.03 -9.70
N LEU A 191 -6.76 21.18 -9.19
CA LEU A 191 -6.22 20.06 -9.96
C LEU A 191 -7.29 19.03 -10.32
N ALA A 192 -8.20 18.71 -9.38
CA ALA A 192 -9.29 17.76 -9.64
C ALA A 192 -10.25 18.27 -10.74
N SER A 193 -10.48 19.58 -10.84
CA SER A 193 -11.31 20.17 -11.90
C SER A 193 -10.77 19.91 -13.31
N VAL A 194 -9.45 19.82 -13.43
CA VAL A 194 -8.75 19.48 -14.69
C VAL A 194 -8.71 17.96 -14.85
N PHE A 195 -8.18 17.25 -13.86
CA PHE A 195 -7.86 15.82 -13.98
C PHE A 195 -9.07 14.90 -14.03
N SER A 196 -10.20 15.31 -13.45
CA SER A 196 -11.47 14.58 -13.54
C SER A 196 -11.97 14.42 -14.99
N LYS A 197 -11.55 15.31 -15.92
CA LYS A 197 -11.87 15.18 -17.34
C LYS A 197 -11.27 13.94 -18.00
N TRP A 198 -10.19 13.40 -17.41
CA TRP A 198 -9.52 12.15 -17.84
C TRP A 198 -9.66 11.03 -16.81
N ASP A 199 -10.54 11.21 -15.80
CA ASP A 199 -10.71 10.30 -14.67
C ASP A 199 -9.35 9.98 -14.01
N LEU A 200 -8.60 11.03 -13.66
CA LEU A 200 -7.30 10.95 -13.00
C LEU A 200 -7.35 11.53 -11.57
N PRO A 201 -6.66 10.89 -10.61
CA PRO A 201 -6.54 11.41 -9.26
C PRO A 201 -5.49 12.53 -9.22
N VAL A 202 -5.57 13.41 -8.22
CA VAL A 202 -4.61 14.51 -8.03
C VAL A 202 -3.28 14.08 -7.41
N PHE A 203 -3.25 12.87 -6.82
CA PHE A 203 -2.09 12.34 -6.10
C PHE A 203 -1.54 13.35 -5.08
N THR A 204 -0.23 13.34 -4.83
CA THR A 204 0.43 14.24 -3.90
C THR A 204 0.87 15.56 -4.55
N LEU A 205 0.32 15.93 -5.72
CA LEU A 205 0.64 17.21 -6.39
C LEU A 205 0.36 18.44 -5.51
N PRO A 206 -0.78 18.53 -4.77
CA PRO A 206 -1.01 19.66 -3.86
C PRO A 206 0.12 19.82 -2.83
N PHE A 207 0.57 18.72 -2.23
CA PHE A 207 1.73 18.70 -1.33
C PHE A 207 3.01 19.19 -2.02
N ASN A 208 3.34 18.62 -3.18
CA ASN A 208 4.57 18.95 -3.89
C ASN A 208 4.64 20.43 -4.26
N ILE A 209 3.52 20.99 -4.76
CA ILE A 209 3.40 22.41 -5.08
C ILE A 209 3.57 23.25 -3.81
N ALA A 210 2.86 22.91 -2.73
CA ALA A 210 2.89 23.67 -1.50
C ALA A 210 4.30 23.68 -0.86
N VAL A 211 4.93 22.53 -0.68
CA VAL A 211 6.27 22.46 -0.09
C VAL A 211 7.31 23.14 -0.98
N CYS A 212 7.29 22.91 -2.29
CA CYS A 212 8.24 23.59 -3.19
C CYS A 212 8.06 25.10 -3.19
N LEU A 213 6.81 25.60 -3.16
CA LEU A 213 6.53 27.03 -3.05
C LEU A 213 7.11 27.61 -1.74
N HIS A 214 6.90 26.94 -0.61
CA HIS A 214 7.47 27.38 0.66
C HIS A 214 9.00 27.40 0.63
N LEU A 215 9.62 26.29 0.23
CA LEU A 215 11.08 26.16 0.20
C LEU A 215 11.72 27.15 -0.79
N ALA A 216 11.09 27.43 -1.93
CA ALA A 216 11.59 28.40 -2.89
C ALA A 216 11.46 29.85 -2.38
N ALA A 217 10.37 30.15 -1.65
CA ALA A 217 10.12 31.49 -1.11
C ALA A 217 11.01 31.82 0.09
N THR A 218 11.36 30.82 0.91
CA THR A 218 12.25 31.01 2.07
C THR A 218 13.71 30.76 1.70
N GLY A 219 14.03 29.54 1.26
CA GLY A 219 15.39 29.12 0.96
C GLY A 219 16.32 29.11 2.18
N PRO A 220 17.61 28.78 1.98
CA PRO A 220 18.57 28.61 3.08
C PRO A 220 18.95 29.93 3.79
N TYR A 221 18.70 31.07 3.15
CA TYR A 221 19.11 32.38 3.65
C TYR A 221 17.97 33.19 4.29
N ASN A 222 16.76 32.62 4.40
CA ASN A 222 15.68 33.29 5.12
C ASN A 222 16.03 33.48 6.60
N VAL A 223 15.81 34.67 7.13
CA VAL A 223 16.12 34.99 8.53
C VAL A 223 15.24 34.21 9.51
N PHE A 224 13.96 34.03 9.18
CA PHE A 224 12.97 33.39 10.05
C PHE A 224 12.83 31.89 9.82
N PHE A 225 12.81 31.46 8.56
CA PHE A 225 12.50 30.09 8.16
C PHE A 225 13.57 29.53 7.20
N PRO A 226 14.85 29.51 7.60
CA PRO A 226 15.90 28.97 6.73
C PRO A 226 15.67 27.47 6.49
N THR A 227 15.89 27.04 5.27
CA THR A 227 15.76 25.62 4.87
C THR A 227 17.12 24.96 4.73
N VAL A 228 17.15 23.63 4.79
CA VAL A 228 18.36 22.87 4.45
C VAL A 228 18.78 23.20 3.01
N MET A 229 20.10 23.16 2.77
CA MET A 229 20.66 23.47 1.46
C MET A 229 20.68 22.23 0.59
N PHE A 230 20.03 22.30 -0.58
CA PHE A 230 20.10 21.26 -1.61
C PHE A 230 21.09 21.71 -2.67
N GLU A 231 22.19 20.96 -2.83
CA GLU A 231 23.26 21.30 -3.76
C GLU A 231 23.31 20.32 -4.93
N PRO A 232 23.60 20.80 -6.16
CA PRO A 232 23.91 19.92 -7.28
C PRO A 232 25.17 19.09 -7.01
N ILE A 233 25.19 17.87 -7.54
CA ILE A 233 26.38 17.02 -7.50
C ILE A 233 27.48 17.68 -8.35
N ALA A 234 28.55 18.12 -7.69
CA ALA A 234 29.64 18.85 -8.34
C ALA A 234 30.79 17.95 -8.85
N SER A 235 30.85 16.70 -8.39
CA SER A 235 31.91 15.76 -8.77
C SER A 235 31.40 14.32 -8.80
N VAL A 236 32.13 13.46 -9.50
CA VAL A 236 31.81 12.03 -9.57
C VAL A 236 32.01 11.41 -8.18
N PRO A 237 30.99 10.74 -7.61
CA PRO A 237 31.14 10.09 -6.31
C PRO A 237 32.14 8.92 -6.40
N ASN A 238 33.01 8.81 -5.39
CA ASN A 238 33.92 7.67 -5.28
C ASN A 238 33.17 6.47 -4.69
N ILE A 239 32.91 5.43 -5.48
CA ILE A 239 32.12 4.26 -5.07
C ILE A 239 33.00 3.02 -5.12
N THR A 240 33.25 2.44 -3.94
CA THR A 240 33.99 1.19 -3.81
C THR A 240 33.01 0.03 -3.74
N TRP A 241 32.76 -0.66 -4.85
CA TRP A 241 31.76 -1.74 -4.94
C TRP A 241 32.01 -2.92 -3.97
N SER A 242 33.25 -3.14 -3.54
CA SER A 242 33.58 -4.15 -2.53
C SER A 242 33.10 -3.80 -1.12
N GLU A 243 32.73 -2.55 -0.86
CA GLU A 243 32.21 -2.08 0.44
C GLU A 243 30.67 -2.19 0.53
N ILE A 244 30.03 -2.83 -0.45
CA ILE A 244 28.58 -2.99 -0.46
C ILE A 244 28.09 -3.82 0.75
N ASP A 245 27.29 -3.20 1.60
CA ASP A 245 26.68 -3.85 2.78
C ASP A 245 25.29 -4.39 2.41
N VAL A 246 25.22 -5.70 2.13
CA VAL A 246 23.97 -6.38 1.75
C VAL A 246 22.89 -6.28 2.85
N PRO A 247 23.17 -6.51 4.15
CA PRO A 247 22.24 -6.17 5.22
C PRO A 247 21.71 -4.73 5.20
N ALA A 248 22.55 -3.74 4.92
CA ALA A 248 22.10 -2.35 4.80
C ALA A 248 21.17 -2.15 3.59
N LEU A 249 21.46 -2.78 2.45
CA LEU A 249 20.56 -2.79 1.29
C LEU A 249 19.20 -3.43 1.62
N LEU A 250 19.18 -4.56 2.33
CA LEU A 250 17.91 -5.16 2.74
C LEU A 250 17.13 -4.26 3.71
N LYS A 251 17.83 -3.54 4.61
CA LYS A 251 17.22 -2.52 5.47
C LYS A 251 16.69 -1.33 4.67
N SER A 252 17.25 -1.04 3.48
CA SER A 252 16.78 0.06 2.64
C SER A 252 15.35 -0.17 2.12
N ILE A 253 14.85 -1.41 2.08
CA ILE A 253 13.48 -1.72 1.66
C ILE A 253 12.44 -1.09 2.61
N PRO A 254 12.41 -1.40 3.92
CA PRO A 254 11.50 -0.71 4.83
C PRO A 254 11.83 0.78 4.96
N VAL A 255 13.10 1.20 4.90
CA VAL A 255 13.46 2.64 4.92
C VAL A 255 12.86 3.38 3.72
N GLY A 256 12.90 2.80 2.52
CA GLY A 256 12.27 3.40 1.34
C GLY A 256 10.75 3.54 1.47
N VAL A 257 10.09 2.64 2.21
CA VAL A 257 8.67 2.81 2.57
C VAL A 257 8.50 3.93 3.60
N GLY A 258 9.39 4.03 4.60
CA GLY A 258 9.45 5.13 5.57
C GLY A 258 9.58 6.50 4.90
N GLN A 259 10.44 6.60 3.90
CA GLN A 259 10.75 7.84 3.18
C GLN A 259 9.56 8.41 2.40
N VAL A 260 8.47 7.65 2.21
CA VAL A 260 7.20 8.19 1.70
C VAL A 260 6.66 9.31 2.60
N TYR A 261 6.95 9.24 3.90
CA TYR A 261 6.65 10.26 4.90
C TYR A 261 7.90 11.05 5.35
N GLY A 262 9.03 10.92 4.65
CA GLY A 262 10.32 11.53 5.02
C GLY A 262 10.99 10.89 6.24
N CYS A 263 10.72 9.60 6.52
CA CYS A 263 11.27 8.88 7.67
C CYS A 263 12.40 7.92 7.23
N ASP A 264 13.58 8.03 7.85
CA ASP A 264 14.75 7.20 7.55
C ASP A 264 14.93 6.00 8.50
N ASN A 265 14.11 5.88 9.56
CA ASN A 265 14.17 4.77 10.49
C ASN A 265 13.49 3.51 9.92
N ALA A 266 14.25 2.41 9.81
CA ALA A 266 13.76 1.14 9.30
C ALA A 266 12.57 0.57 10.11
N TRP A 267 12.53 0.80 11.42
CA TRP A 267 11.40 0.36 12.26
C TRP A 267 10.13 1.15 11.96
N THR A 268 10.25 2.46 11.72
CA THR A 268 9.14 3.29 11.26
C THR A 268 8.60 2.79 9.93
N GLY A 269 9.48 2.51 8.97
CA GLY A 269 9.11 1.88 7.70
C GLY A 269 8.44 0.52 7.85
N GLY A 270 8.92 -0.31 8.79
CA GLY A 270 8.29 -1.58 9.16
C GLY A 270 6.88 -1.40 9.73
N MET A 271 6.67 -0.41 10.60
CA MET A 271 5.33 -0.07 11.11
C MET A 271 4.40 0.39 10.00
N PHE A 272 4.89 1.15 9.02
CA PHE A 272 4.10 1.54 7.85
C PHE A 272 3.71 0.33 7.01
N LEU A 273 4.63 -0.62 6.77
CA LEU A 273 4.29 -1.89 6.12
C LEU A 273 3.19 -2.67 6.87
N VAL A 274 3.25 -2.73 8.21
CA VAL A 274 2.19 -3.33 9.03
C VAL A 274 0.86 -2.59 8.85
N ALA A 275 0.87 -1.25 8.83
CA ALA A 275 -0.32 -0.44 8.59
C ALA A 275 -0.92 -0.69 7.20
N LEU A 276 -0.08 -0.84 6.16
CA LEU A 276 -0.53 -1.19 4.81
C LEU A 276 -1.11 -2.61 4.78
N PHE A 277 -0.41 -3.58 5.38
CA PHE A 277 -0.82 -4.98 5.41
C PHE A 277 -2.19 -5.16 6.09
N LEU A 278 -2.42 -4.43 7.19
CA LEU A 278 -3.69 -4.41 7.90
C LEU A 278 -4.86 -4.04 6.96
N SER A 279 -4.67 -3.03 6.11
CA SER A 279 -5.68 -2.61 5.14
C SER A 279 -5.76 -3.56 3.94
N SER A 280 -4.63 -3.81 3.29
CA SER A 280 -4.52 -4.65 2.10
C SER A 280 -3.12 -5.27 2.02
N PRO A 281 -3.01 -6.60 2.13
CA PRO A 281 -1.77 -7.32 1.86
C PRO A 281 -1.19 -7.03 0.46
N ILE A 282 -2.04 -6.76 -0.54
CA ILE A 282 -1.59 -6.42 -1.89
C ILE A 282 -0.93 -5.04 -1.94
N ILE A 283 -1.48 -4.04 -1.23
CA ILE A 283 -0.83 -2.71 -1.08
C ILE A 283 0.52 -2.86 -0.39
N CYS A 284 0.58 -3.63 0.70
CA CYS A 284 1.84 -3.90 1.41
C CYS A 284 2.88 -4.56 0.50
N LEU A 285 2.47 -5.57 -0.26
CA LEU A 285 3.35 -6.29 -1.19
C LEU A 285 3.92 -5.36 -2.27
N HIS A 286 3.07 -4.57 -2.95
CA HIS A 286 3.53 -3.64 -3.97
C HIS A 286 4.34 -2.49 -3.37
N GLY A 287 4.08 -2.10 -2.13
CA GLY A 287 4.94 -1.16 -1.40
C GLY A 287 6.35 -1.70 -1.22
N ALA A 288 6.49 -2.94 -0.73
CA ALA A 288 7.79 -3.58 -0.59
C ALA A 288 8.50 -3.81 -1.93
N ILE A 289 7.78 -4.27 -2.95
CA ILE A 289 8.32 -4.46 -4.31
C ILE A 289 8.80 -3.13 -4.90
N GLY A 290 7.99 -2.07 -4.81
CA GLY A 290 8.35 -0.75 -5.31
C GLY A 290 9.62 -0.22 -4.64
N SER A 291 9.75 -0.38 -3.32
CA SER A 291 10.97 0.01 -2.60
C SER A 291 12.20 -0.78 -3.08
N ALA A 292 12.07 -2.10 -3.22
CA ALA A 292 13.15 -2.95 -3.72
C ALA A 292 13.54 -2.62 -5.17
N VAL A 293 12.56 -2.37 -6.06
CA VAL A 293 12.80 -1.96 -7.44
C VAL A 293 13.54 -0.62 -7.49
N GLY A 294 13.15 0.34 -6.63
CA GLY A 294 13.84 1.62 -6.51
C GLY A 294 15.30 1.46 -6.06
N MET A 295 15.54 0.65 -5.03
CA MET A 295 16.90 0.29 -4.58
C MET A 295 17.73 -0.30 -5.74
N LEU A 296 17.18 -1.25 -6.50
CA LEU A 296 17.86 -1.86 -7.65
C LEU A 296 18.15 -0.84 -8.76
N ALA A 297 17.24 0.12 -9.00
CA ALA A 297 17.46 1.20 -9.94
C ALA A 297 18.63 2.09 -9.50
N GLY A 298 18.74 2.39 -8.21
CA GLY A 298 19.88 3.12 -7.64
C GLY A 298 21.20 2.40 -7.86
N LEU A 299 21.23 1.09 -7.64
CA LEU A 299 22.41 0.27 -7.94
C LEU A 299 22.75 0.29 -9.42
N SER A 300 21.77 0.19 -10.33
CA SER A 300 22.04 0.23 -11.77
C SER A 300 22.61 1.55 -12.28
N LEU A 301 22.35 2.66 -11.57
CA LEU A 301 22.92 3.97 -11.89
C LEU A 301 24.20 4.28 -11.11
N SER A 302 24.75 3.29 -10.38
CA SER A 302 25.91 3.51 -9.52
C SER A 302 25.68 4.69 -8.57
N ALA A 303 24.51 4.76 -7.94
CA ALA A 303 24.23 5.79 -6.95
C ALA A 303 25.03 5.53 -5.66
N PRO A 304 25.43 6.58 -4.92
CA PRO A 304 26.10 6.41 -3.63
C PRO A 304 25.28 5.51 -2.70
N PHE A 305 25.92 4.51 -2.09
CA PHE A 305 25.24 3.53 -1.23
C PHE A 305 24.51 4.19 -0.06
N GLU A 306 25.01 5.30 0.46
CA GLU A 306 24.33 6.09 1.51
C GLU A 306 22.94 6.55 1.07
N ASN A 307 22.79 7.08 -0.15
CA ASN A 307 21.50 7.53 -0.67
C ASN A 307 20.52 6.37 -0.87
N ILE A 308 21.04 5.20 -1.26
CA ILE A 308 20.24 3.98 -1.41
C ILE A 308 19.78 3.49 -0.03
N ASN A 309 20.71 3.37 0.92
CA ASN A 309 20.46 2.91 2.29
C ASN A 309 19.52 3.85 3.06
N PHE A 310 19.59 5.16 2.78
CA PHE A 310 18.68 6.17 3.31
C PHE A 310 17.29 6.13 2.65
N GLY A 311 17.06 5.22 1.71
CA GLY A 311 15.76 4.98 1.07
C GLY A 311 15.35 6.00 0.01
N LEU A 312 16.24 6.93 -0.38
CA LEU A 312 15.91 8.02 -1.31
C LEU A 312 15.55 7.53 -2.73
N TRP A 313 16.00 6.33 -3.09
CA TRP A 313 15.66 5.68 -4.35
C TRP A 313 14.34 4.89 -4.30
N GLY A 314 13.83 4.57 -3.10
CA GLY A 314 12.69 3.67 -2.92
C GLY A 314 11.34 4.38 -2.92
N TYR A 315 11.20 5.50 -2.21
CA TYR A 315 9.89 6.03 -1.82
C TYR A 315 8.98 6.45 -2.98
N ASN A 316 9.54 7.05 -4.04
CA ASN A 316 8.77 7.38 -5.25
C ASN A 316 8.28 6.10 -5.96
N ALA A 317 9.15 5.09 -6.06
CA ALA A 317 8.85 3.80 -6.66
C ALA A 317 7.81 3.01 -5.85
N VAL A 318 7.81 3.12 -4.51
CA VAL A 318 6.77 2.59 -3.61
C VAL A 318 5.38 3.08 -4.02
N LEU A 319 5.21 4.41 -4.09
CA LEU A 319 3.92 5.01 -4.43
C LEU A 319 3.47 4.64 -5.85
N ALA A 320 4.39 4.67 -6.82
CA ALA A 320 4.10 4.29 -8.20
C ALA A 320 3.68 2.81 -8.32
N CYS A 321 4.37 1.91 -7.63
CA CYS A 321 4.07 0.49 -7.64
C CYS A 321 2.70 0.20 -7.01
N ILE A 322 2.36 0.84 -5.89
CA ILE A 322 1.03 0.70 -5.25
C ILE A 322 -0.07 1.25 -6.17
N ALA A 323 0.14 2.42 -6.76
CA ALA A 323 -0.85 3.09 -7.60
C ALA A 323 -1.28 2.20 -8.80
N ILE A 324 -0.32 1.61 -9.51
CA ILE A 324 -0.60 0.76 -10.68
C ILE A 324 -0.89 -0.70 -10.27
N GLY A 325 -0.32 -1.16 -9.16
CA GLY A 325 -0.38 -2.54 -8.65
C GLY A 325 -1.69 -2.91 -7.97
N GLY A 326 -2.83 -2.58 -8.57
CA GLY A 326 -4.15 -2.95 -8.08
C GLY A 326 -5.00 -1.78 -7.58
N MET A 327 -4.42 -0.60 -7.35
CA MET A 327 -5.16 0.55 -6.83
C MET A 327 -5.98 1.28 -7.91
N PHE A 328 -5.32 1.80 -8.95
CA PHE A 328 -5.98 2.49 -10.06
C PHE A 328 -6.13 1.61 -11.32
N TYR A 329 -5.48 0.45 -11.34
CA TYR A 329 -5.71 -0.61 -12.30
C TYR A 329 -6.22 -1.86 -11.59
N ALA A 330 -7.07 -2.65 -12.25
CA ALA A 330 -7.44 -3.96 -11.72
C ALA A 330 -6.22 -4.89 -11.71
N LEU A 331 -5.98 -5.60 -10.60
CA LEU A 331 -4.82 -6.47 -10.47
C LEU A 331 -4.95 -7.73 -11.34
N THR A 332 -4.07 -7.82 -12.33
CA THR A 332 -3.79 -8.96 -13.21
C THR A 332 -2.27 -9.15 -13.26
N TRP A 333 -1.79 -10.24 -13.86
CA TRP A 333 -0.34 -10.41 -14.00
C TRP A 333 0.27 -9.36 -14.94
N GLN A 334 -0.49 -8.90 -15.95
CA GLN A 334 -0.09 -7.84 -16.86
C GLN A 334 0.04 -6.49 -16.14
N THR A 335 -0.93 -6.13 -15.30
CA THR A 335 -0.86 -4.88 -14.54
C THR A 335 0.15 -4.94 -13.40
N HIS A 336 0.44 -6.12 -12.86
CA HIS A 336 1.56 -6.33 -11.95
C HIS A 336 2.91 -6.02 -12.63
N LEU A 337 3.16 -6.56 -13.84
CA LEU A 337 4.36 -6.20 -14.60
C LEU A 337 4.40 -4.71 -14.96
N LEU A 338 3.25 -4.13 -15.33
CA LEU A 338 3.13 -2.70 -15.59
C LEU A 338 3.48 -1.86 -14.34
N ALA A 339 3.10 -2.33 -13.14
CA ALA A 339 3.42 -1.67 -11.88
C ALA A 339 4.92 -1.71 -11.56
N ILE A 340 5.61 -2.82 -11.84
CA ILE A 340 7.07 -2.92 -11.71
C ILE A 340 7.75 -1.98 -12.71
N SER A 341 7.29 -1.95 -13.96
CA SER A 341 7.81 -1.02 -14.98
C SER A 341 7.60 0.44 -14.58
N CYS A 342 6.42 0.77 -14.02
CA CYS A 342 6.14 2.12 -13.52
C CYS A 342 7.04 2.49 -12.34
N ALA A 343 7.25 1.57 -11.39
CA ALA A 343 8.14 1.76 -10.25
C ALA A 343 9.58 2.00 -10.69
N LEU A 344 10.08 1.21 -11.65
CA LEU A 344 11.42 1.37 -12.22
C LEU A 344 11.56 2.72 -12.93
N PHE A 345 10.63 3.05 -13.83
CA PHE A 345 10.59 4.35 -14.51
C PHE A 345 10.58 5.51 -13.50
N CYS A 346 9.78 5.37 -12.45
CA CYS A 346 9.64 6.37 -11.40
C CYS A 346 10.94 6.60 -10.61
N ALA A 347 11.72 5.54 -10.34
CA ALA A 347 13.01 5.65 -9.69
C ALA A 347 14.04 6.42 -10.55
N TYR A 348 14.12 6.10 -11.85
CA TYR A 348 14.97 6.85 -12.79
C TYR A 348 14.54 8.31 -12.94
N LEU A 349 13.24 8.55 -13.06
CA LEU A 349 12.69 9.91 -13.09
C LEU A 349 12.98 10.65 -11.77
N GLY A 350 13.01 9.92 -10.66
CA GLY A 350 13.42 10.43 -9.34
C GLY A 350 14.79 11.05 -9.35
N ALA A 351 15.79 10.30 -9.84
CA ALA A 351 17.15 10.80 -9.97
C ALA A 351 17.24 12.01 -10.90
N ALA A 352 16.55 11.96 -12.05
CA ALA A 352 16.55 13.06 -13.02
C ALA A 352 15.97 14.35 -12.43
N ILE A 353 14.79 14.28 -11.79
CA ILE A 353 14.13 15.43 -11.18
C ILE A 353 14.93 15.94 -9.98
N ALA A 354 15.50 15.07 -9.15
CA ALA A 354 16.35 15.48 -8.03
C ALA A 354 17.56 16.29 -8.51
N ASN A 355 18.24 15.82 -9.56
CA ASN A 355 19.35 16.55 -10.18
C ASN A 355 18.89 17.91 -10.73
N MET A 356 17.77 17.96 -11.46
CA MET A 356 17.23 19.22 -11.99
C MET A 356 16.84 20.22 -10.89
N MET A 357 16.15 19.75 -9.84
CA MET A 357 15.65 20.63 -8.78
C MET A 357 16.75 21.09 -7.83
N SER A 358 17.83 20.32 -7.67
CA SER A 358 19.00 20.75 -6.88
C SER A 358 19.63 22.03 -7.41
N VAL A 359 19.57 22.30 -8.73
CA VAL A 359 20.07 23.54 -9.35
C VAL A 359 19.36 24.78 -8.81
N VAL A 360 18.06 24.64 -8.53
CA VAL A 360 17.24 25.70 -7.91
C VAL A 360 17.09 25.52 -6.40
N ARG A 361 17.94 24.68 -5.78
CA ARG A 361 17.97 24.37 -4.35
C ARG A 361 16.66 23.81 -3.78
N LEU A 362 16.00 22.95 -4.56
CA LEU A 362 14.78 22.27 -4.13
C LEU A 362 14.93 20.75 -4.13
N PRO A 363 14.23 20.03 -3.24
CA PRO A 363 14.13 18.59 -3.29
C PRO A 363 13.13 18.13 -4.37
N SER A 364 13.30 16.91 -4.88
CA SER A 364 12.32 16.31 -5.81
C SER A 364 10.98 15.98 -5.16
N CYS A 365 10.97 15.74 -3.84
CA CYS A 365 9.82 15.22 -3.11
C CYS A 365 9.17 14.05 -3.88
N THR A 366 7.84 14.06 -4.03
CA THR A 366 7.09 13.03 -4.76
C THR A 366 6.62 13.50 -6.15
N TRP A 367 7.23 14.54 -6.72
CA TRP A 367 7.05 14.89 -8.13
C TRP A 367 7.29 13.71 -9.09
N PRO A 368 8.36 12.90 -8.92
CA PRO A 368 8.61 11.75 -9.79
C PRO A 368 7.47 10.73 -9.75
N PHE A 369 6.94 10.44 -8.56
CA PHE A 369 5.76 9.59 -8.41
C PHE A 369 4.55 10.15 -9.15
N CYS A 370 4.16 11.41 -8.89
CA CYS A 370 2.98 12.00 -9.49
C CYS A 370 3.04 11.97 -11.02
N LEU A 371 4.17 12.37 -11.60
CA LEU A 371 4.36 12.39 -13.05
C LEU A 371 4.34 10.97 -13.64
N SER A 372 5.03 10.02 -13.00
CA SER A 372 5.06 8.62 -13.46
C SER A 372 3.68 7.98 -13.41
N ALA A 373 2.97 8.13 -12.29
CA ALA A 373 1.65 7.53 -12.12
C ALA A 373 0.62 8.17 -13.07
N LEU A 374 0.70 9.47 -13.35
CA LEU A 374 -0.16 10.14 -14.35
C LEU A 374 0.11 9.64 -15.77
N ILE A 375 1.39 9.55 -16.18
CA ILE A 375 1.78 9.03 -17.50
C ILE A 375 1.23 7.60 -17.67
N PHE A 376 1.46 6.73 -16.68
CA PHE A 376 1.01 5.34 -16.75
C PHE A 376 -0.51 5.20 -16.61
N SER A 377 -1.20 6.14 -15.98
CA SER A 377 -2.68 6.16 -15.90
C SER A 377 -3.36 6.76 -17.13
N LEU A 378 -2.61 7.45 -17.98
CA LEU A 378 -3.05 7.95 -19.30
C LEU A 378 -2.75 6.95 -20.43
N PHE A 379 -1.89 5.97 -20.16
CA PHE A 379 -1.56 4.92 -21.11
C PHE A 379 -2.81 4.13 -21.54
N THR A 380 -3.00 4.02 -22.86
CA THR A 380 -4.07 3.24 -23.48
C THR A 380 -3.50 2.00 -24.16
N THR A 381 -4.29 0.92 -24.17
CA THR A 381 -3.90 -0.35 -24.78
C THR A 381 -5.12 -1.14 -25.22
N ASN A 382 -4.95 -1.96 -26.25
CA ASN A 382 -5.97 -2.90 -26.72
C ASN A 382 -5.99 -4.21 -25.89
N ASN A 383 -5.07 -4.36 -24.93
CA ASN A 383 -5.05 -5.52 -24.04
C ASN A 383 -6.11 -5.39 -22.93
N GLY A 384 -7.22 -6.12 -23.04
CA GLY A 384 -8.33 -6.10 -22.07
C GLY A 384 -8.00 -6.58 -20.65
N ALA A 385 -6.80 -7.17 -20.43
CA ALA A 385 -6.30 -7.51 -19.10
C ALA A 385 -5.63 -6.33 -18.37
N ILE A 386 -5.27 -5.26 -19.10
CA ILE A 386 -4.79 -4.00 -18.54
C ILE A 386 -5.99 -3.05 -18.47
N TYR A 387 -6.65 -3.02 -17.32
CA TYR A 387 -7.89 -2.29 -17.13
C TYR A 387 -7.74 -1.22 -16.05
N LYS A 388 -7.81 0.05 -16.47
CA LYS A 388 -7.91 1.21 -15.58
C LYS A 388 -9.30 1.23 -14.93
N LEU A 389 -9.34 1.38 -13.62
CA LEU A 389 -10.57 1.45 -12.85
C LEU A 389 -11.17 2.85 -12.94
N PRO A 390 -12.50 2.98 -13.08
CA PRO A 390 -13.16 4.26 -12.88
C PRO A 390 -12.91 4.77 -11.46
N LEU A 391 -12.52 6.04 -11.27
CA LEU A 391 -12.17 6.55 -9.93
C LEU A 391 -13.29 6.39 -8.91
N SER A 392 -14.54 6.55 -9.33
CA SER A 392 -15.73 6.34 -8.49
C SER A 392 -15.89 4.92 -7.94
N LYS A 393 -15.11 3.96 -8.44
CA LYS A 393 -15.12 2.54 -8.02
C LYS A 393 -13.84 2.12 -7.28
N VAL A 394 -12.82 2.97 -7.27
CA VAL A 394 -11.53 2.69 -6.62
C VAL A 394 -11.71 2.64 -5.10
N THR A 395 -11.21 1.57 -4.49
CA THR A 395 -11.27 1.35 -3.03
C THR A 395 -9.96 0.77 -2.50
N TYR A 396 -9.71 -0.52 -2.73
CA TYR A 396 -8.45 -1.21 -2.42
C TYR A 396 -8.30 -2.43 -3.35
N PRO A 397 -7.07 -2.93 -3.61
CA PRO A 397 -6.80 -3.88 -4.69
C PRO A 397 -7.67 -5.14 -4.73
N GLU A 398 -7.94 -5.75 -3.57
CA GLU A 398 -8.75 -6.96 -3.47
C GLU A 398 -10.20 -6.70 -3.93
N ALA A 399 -10.82 -5.62 -3.46
CA ALA A 399 -12.17 -5.22 -3.86
C ALA A 399 -12.22 -4.75 -5.32
N ASN A 400 -11.23 -3.98 -5.74
CA ASN A 400 -11.07 -3.51 -7.12
C ASN A 400 -10.99 -4.67 -8.11
N ARG A 401 -10.26 -5.74 -7.74
CA ARG A 401 -10.15 -6.95 -8.56
C ARG A 401 -11.48 -7.70 -8.66
N ILE A 402 -12.25 -7.77 -7.57
CA ILE A 402 -13.59 -8.37 -7.59
C ILE A 402 -14.51 -7.59 -8.54
N TYR A 403 -14.50 -6.25 -8.46
CA TYR A 403 -15.26 -5.38 -9.38
C TYR A 403 -14.94 -5.68 -10.84
N TYR A 404 -13.66 -5.74 -11.19
CA TYR A 404 -13.21 -6.06 -12.55
C TYR A 404 -13.68 -7.45 -13.02
N LEU A 405 -13.56 -8.47 -12.17
CA LEU A 405 -13.98 -9.83 -12.54
C LEU A 405 -15.50 -9.92 -12.76
N ASN A 406 -16.30 -9.23 -11.96
CA ASN A 406 -17.75 -9.21 -12.13
C ASN A 406 -18.14 -8.51 -13.44
N MET A 407 -17.53 -7.36 -13.74
CA MET A 407 -17.73 -6.67 -15.02
C MET A 407 -17.34 -7.57 -16.22
N GLN A 408 -16.26 -8.35 -16.12
CA GLN A 408 -15.85 -9.29 -17.17
C GLN A 408 -16.85 -10.44 -17.35
N LYS A 409 -17.47 -10.93 -16.26
CA LYS A 409 -18.52 -11.94 -16.34
C LYS A 409 -19.76 -11.40 -17.03
N GLU A 410 -20.24 -10.23 -16.62
CA GLU A 410 -21.41 -9.55 -17.23
C GLU A 410 -21.21 -9.30 -18.73
N LYS A 411 -19.99 -8.88 -19.15
CA LYS A 411 -19.66 -8.72 -20.58
C LYS A 411 -19.73 -10.02 -21.37
N LYS A 412 -19.28 -11.13 -20.79
CA LYS A 412 -19.36 -12.46 -21.44
C LYS A 412 -20.80 -12.95 -21.54
N GLU A 413 -21.59 -12.76 -20.49
CA GLU A 413 -23.00 -13.13 -20.48
C GLU A 413 -23.79 -12.34 -21.54
N MET A 414 -23.62 -11.02 -21.62
CA MET A 414 -24.26 -10.19 -22.65
C MET A 414 -23.78 -10.49 -24.08
N GLY A 415 -22.52 -10.93 -24.24
CA GLY A 415 -21.97 -11.36 -25.53
C GLY A 415 -22.57 -12.67 -26.03
N ASN A 416 -22.86 -13.61 -25.13
CA ASN A 416 -23.47 -14.89 -25.46
C ASN A 416 -24.98 -14.80 -25.72
N THR A 417 -25.68 -13.79 -25.21
CA THR A 417 -27.13 -13.59 -25.47
C THR A 417 -27.42 -12.97 -26.85
N LYS A 418 -26.39 -12.54 -27.59
CA LYS A 418 -26.51 -11.92 -28.92
C LYS A 418 -26.17 -12.87 -30.09
N VAL A 419 -26.04 -14.17 -29.83
CA VAL A 419 -25.75 -15.20 -30.84
C VAL A 419 -26.95 -16.09 -31.06
#